data_AF-A0A819ATN3-F1
#
_entry.id   AF-A0A819ATN3-F1
#
_cell.length_a   1.000
_cell.length_b   1.000
_cell.length_c   1.000
_cell.angle_alpha   90.00
_cell.angle_beta   90.00
_cell.angle_gamma   90.00
#
_symmetry.space_group_name_H-M   'P 1'
#
loop_
_entity.id
_entity.type
_entity.pdbx_description
1 polymer ?
#
loop_
_entity_poly.entity_id
_entity_poly.type
_entity_poly.pdbx_seq_one_letter_code
_entity_poly.pdbx_strand_id
1 'polypeptide(L)'
;MAVSIMSISPDMEINGLIEGFYWSNSNAVQGQASFYSKQQRDNLISLMDEGLNYYIFCPHETGNDAFTMTLWNAQQVIEWSDTISKASNVSIVFGLRPQWIENVQTSLKTIQLKLEQLASVGIRYYILCWDDSPGAGTNAQMKLQR
;
A
#
# COMPACT_ATOMS: atom_id res chain seq x y z
N MET A 1 24.90 -2.16 18.91
CA MET A 1 23.52 -2.67 19.06
C MET A 1 23.22 -3.54 17.84
N ALA A 2 22.97 -4.83 18.03
CA ALA A 2 22.61 -5.73 16.94
C ALA A 2 21.12 -5.57 16.63
N VAL A 3 20.79 -5.24 15.39
CA VAL A 3 19.40 -5.22 14.90
C VAL A 3 18.99 -6.67 14.69
N SER A 4 18.10 -7.18 15.55
CA SER A 4 17.48 -8.49 15.34
C SER A 4 16.49 -8.35 14.19
N ILE A 5 16.86 -8.90 13.04
CA ILE A 5 15.96 -9.06 11.90
C ILE A 5 15.11 -10.28 12.27
N MET A 6 13.84 -10.07 12.64
CA MET A 6 12.91 -11.19 12.79
C MET A 6 12.85 -11.91 11.43
N SER A 7 13.42 -13.11 11.36
CA SER A 7 13.23 -13.97 10.19
C SER A 7 11.76 -14.38 10.18
N ILE A 8 11.06 -14.03 9.11
CA ILE A 8 9.73 -14.56 8.83
C ILE A 8 9.91 -16.08 8.76
N SER A 9 9.27 -16.81 9.68
CA SER A 9 9.27 -18.27 9.61
C SER A 9 8.67 -18.66 8.25
N PRO A 10 9.30 -19.55 7.48
CA PRO A 10 8.78 -19.99 6.17
C PRO A 10 7.39 -20.65 6.24
N ASP A 11 6.89 -20.91 7.45
CA ASP A 11 5.59 -21.53 7.71
C ASP A 11 4.47 -20.54 8.07
N MET A 12 4.73 -19.22 8.08
CA MET A 12 3.66 -18.25 8.36
C MET A 12 2.83 -18.00 7.10
N GLU A 13 1.68 -18.67 7.02
CA GLU A 13 0.71 -18.46 5.95
C GLU A 13 0.21 -17.01 5.96
N ILE A 14 0.30 -16.34 4.81
CA ILE A 14 -0.27 -15.01 4.61
C ILE A 14 -1.77 -15.21 4.35
N ASN A 15 -2.60 -14.91 5.33
CA ASN A 15 -4.05 -14.97 5.23
C ASN A 15 -4.65 -13.61 5.57
N GLY A 16 -5.24 -12.94 4.59
CA GLY A 16 -5.50 -11.52 4.74
C GLY A 16 -6.51 -10.95 3.77
N LEU A 17 -6.70 -9.64 3.89
CA LEU A 17 -7.55 -8.84 3.03
C LEU A 17 -6.73 -7.81 2.28
N ILE A 18 -7.11 -7.55 1.04
CA ILE A 18 -6.53 -6.49 0.22
C ILE A 18 -7.58 -5.40 -0.02
N GLU A 19 -7.29 -4.18 0.42
CA GLU A 19 -7.99 -2.98 -0.02
C GLU A 19 -7.41 -2.58 -1.40
N GLY A 20 -7.85 -3.28 -2.46
CA GLY A 20 -7.23 -3.24 -3.80
C GLY A 20 -8.09 -2.75 -4.96
N PHE A 21 -9.34 -2.37 -4.70
CA PHE A 21 -10.34 -1.98 -5.71
C PHE A 21 -10.13 -0.57 -6.30
N TYR A 22 -10.78 -0.32 -7.44
CA TYR A 22 -10.87 0.97 -8.14
C TYR A 22 -11.88 1.90 -7.46
N TRP A 23 -11.47 3.12 -7.12
CA TRP A 23 -12.30 4.07 -6.37
C TRP A 23 -12.45 5.45 -7.00
N SER A 24 -12.54 5.52 -8.32
CA SER A 24 -13.17 6.72 -8.92
C SER A 24 -14.68 6.66 -8.68
N ASN A 25 -15.34 7.82 -8.51
CA ASN A 25 -16.80 7.91 -8.51
C ASN A 25 -17.43 7.27 -9.77
N SER A 26 -16.71 7.26 -10.90
CA SER A 26 -17.18 6.64 -12.14
C SER A 26 -17.27 5.12 -12.08
N ASN A 27 -16.54 4.49 -11.15
CA ASN A 27 -16.45 3.04 -11.00
C ASN A 27 -17.09 2.58 -9.67
N ALA A 28 -17.91 3.44 -9.05
CA ALA A 28 -18.59 3.14 -7.81
C ALA A 28 -19.48 1.90 -7.94
N VAL A 29 -19.22 0.88 -7.12
CA VAL A 29 -20.12 -0.27 -7.00
C VAL A 29 -21.21 0.09 -5.99
N GLN A 30 -22.47 0.07 -6.41
CA GLN A 30 -23.62 0.47 -5.58
C GLN A 30 -23.54 1.91 -5.03
N GLY A 31 -22.90 2.83 -5.77
CA GLY A 31 -22.78 4.23 -5.34
C GLY A 31 -21.77 4.47 -4.22
N GLN A 32 -21.00 3.45 -3.83
CA GLN A 32 -19.87 3.60 -2.93
C GLN A 32 -18.59 3.76 -3.74
N ALA A 33 -17.92 4.89 -3.55
CA ALA A 33 -16.59 5.19 -4.02
C ALA A 33 -15.77 5.75 -2.85
N SER A 34 -14.44 5.67 -2.92
CA SER A 34 -13.46 6.06 -1.91
C SER A 34 -12.94 4.91 -1.04
N PHE A 35 -11.71 5.08 -0.58
CA PHE A 35 -11.04 4.22 0.40
C PHE A 35 -11.86 4.05 1.67
N TYR A 36 -11.61 2.97 2.40
CA TYR A 36 -12.12 2.86 3.76
C TYR A 36 -11.67 4.10 4.55
N SER A 37 -12.64 4.77 5.16
CA SER A 37 -12.36 5.77 6.17
C SER A 37 -11.52 5.14 7.28
N LYS A 38 -10.80 5.98 8.02
CA LYS A 38 -10.04 5.53 9.18
C LYS A 38 -10.87 4.66 10.13
N GLN A 39 -12.10 5.06 10.43
CA GLN A 39 -12.98 4.30 11.32
C GLN A 39 -13.35 2.93 10.75
N GLN A 40 -13.64 2.83 9.45
CA GLN A 40 -13.90 1.55 8.79
C GLN A 40 -12.67 0.65 8.81
N ARG A 41 -11.48 1.21 8.58
CA ARG A 41 -10.21 0.48 8.61
C ARG A 41 -9.90 -0.04 10.01
N ASP A 42 -10.03 0.78 11.04
CA ASP A 42 -9.83 0.38 12.43
C ASP A 42 -10.76 -0.79 12.80
N ASN A 43 -12.05 -0.66 12.49
CA ASN A 43 -13.03 -1.72 12.76
C ASN A 43 -12.72 -3.01 12.00
N LEU A 44 -12.32 -2.90 10.72
CA LEU A 44 -11.95 -4.05 9.91
C LEU A 44 -10.74 -4.77 10.52
N ILE A 45 -9.69 -4.03 10.89
CA ILE A 45 -8.49 -4.58 11.51
C ILE A 45 -8.83 -5.29 12.82
N SER A 46 -9.69 -4.71 13.65
CA SER A 46 -10.14 -5.37 14.89
C SER A 46 -10.90 -6.67 14.63
N LEU A 47 -11.67 -6.77 13.55
CA LEU A 47 -12.37 -8.01 13.17
C LEU A 47 -11.40 -9.06 12.59
N MET A 48 -10.33 -8.62 11.93
CA MET A 48 -9.33 -9.51 11.33
C MET A 48 -8.53 -10.28 12.38
N ASP A 49 -8.36 -9.73 13.59
CA ASP A 49 -7.65 -10.40 14.70
C ASP A 49 -8.23 -11.79 15.06
N GLU A 50 -9.40 -12.18 14.54
CA GLU A 50 -10.03 -13.51 14.70
C GLU A 50 -9.59 -14.58 13.67
N GLY A 51 -8.49 -14.36 12.92
CA GLY A 51 -7.92 -15.40 12.05
C GLY A 51 -7.29 -14.93 10.74
N LEU A 52 -7.27 -13.62 10.49
CA LEU A 52 -6.59 -12.98 9.38
C LEU A 52 -5.40 -12.18 9.93
N ASN A 53 -4.22 -12.34 9.34
CA ASN A 53 -2.96 -11.79 9.87
C ASN A 53 -2.32 -10.75 8.95
N TYR A 54 -2.88 -10.46 7.78
CA TYR A 54 -2.40 -9.39 6.89
C TYR A 54 -3.51 -8.50 6.36
N TYR A 55 -3.31 -7.19 6.47
CA TYR A 55 -4.14 -6.18 5.80
C TYR A 55 -3.28 -5.42 4.79
N ILE A 56 -3.60 -5.57 3.52
CA ILE A 56 -2.85 -4.98 2.41
C ILE A 56 -3.62 -3.76 1.90
N PHE A 57 -3.13 -2.57 2.19
CA PHE A 57 -3.67 -1.33 1.64
C PHE A 57 -3.01 -1.04 0.29
N CYS A 58 -3.69 -1.34 -0.81
CA CYS A 58 -3.15 -1.15 -2.16
C CYS A 58 -4.24 -0.65 -3.12
N PRO A 59 -4.90 0.48 -2.82
CA PRO A 59 -5.99 0.95 -3.65
C PRO A 59 -5.53 1.17 -5.10
N HIS A 60 -6.43 0.92 -6.04
CA HIS A 60 -6.13 1.20 -7.44
C HIS A 60 -6.21 2.70 -7.72
N GLU A 61 -5.20 3.23 -8.41
CA GLU A 61 -5.13 4.64 -8.77
C GLU A 61 -5.86 4.88 -10.09
N THR A 62 -6.81 5.81 -10.14
CA THR A 62 -7.48 6.19 -11.38
C THR A 62 -6.88 7.49 -11.93
N GLY A 63 -6.22 7.44 -13.08
CA GLY A 63 -5.67 8.63 -13.76
C GLY A 63 -4.30 9.08 -13.23
N ASN A 64 -4.07 10.41 -13.20
CA ASN A 64 -2.78 11.04 -12.85
C ASN A 64 -2.51 11.13 -11.34
N ASP A 65 -3.41 10.63 -10.49
CA ASP A 65 -3.30 10.76 -9.04
C ASP A 65 -2.49 9.60 -8.45
N ALA A 66 -1.18 9.81 -8.32
CA ALA A 66 -0.25 8.87 -7.70
C ALA A 66 -0.37 8.89 -6.15
N PHE A 67 -1.57 8.65 -5.63
CA PHE A 67 -1.89 8.73 -4.20
C PHE A 67 -0.99 7.84 -3.33
N THR A 68 -0.71 6.61 -3.78
CA THR A 68 0.13 5.65 -3.03
C THR A 68 1.60 6.08 -3.00
N MET A 69 2.03 6.88 -3.97
CA MET A 69 3.38 7.45 -4.05
C MET A 69 3.50 8.84 -3.40
N THR A 70 2.38 9.51 -3.17
CA THR A 70 2.34 10.85 -2.57
C THR A 70 2.65 10.77 -1.07
N LEU A 71 3.50 11.68 -0.59
CA LEU A 71 3.79 11.79 0.84
C LEU A 71 2.54 12.26 1.58
N TRP A 72 2.24 11.57 2.68
CA TRP A 72 1.17 11.93 3.58
C TRP A 72 1.41 13.27 4.25
N ASN A 73 0.31 14.00 4.47
CA ASN A 73 0.31 15.14 5.36
C ASN A 73 0.33 14.71 6.84
N ALA A 74 0.46 15.67 7.76
CA ALA A 74 0.55 15.40 9.19
C ALA A 74 -0.67 14.65 9.76
N GLN A 75 -1.88 14.96 9.29
CA GLN A 75 -3.09 14.29 9.73
C GLN A 75 -3.07 12.81 9.33
N GLN A 76 -2.76 12.51 8.07
CA GLN A 76 -2.66 11.14 7.58
C GLN A 76 -1.59 10.33 8.32
N VAL A 77 -0.45 10.94 8.65
CA VAL A 77 0.60 10.30 9.47
C VAL A 77 0.05 9.90 10.85
N ILE A 78 -0.68 10.79 11.52
CA ILE A 78 -1.32 10.51 12.82
C ILE A 78 -2.34 9.38 12.70
N GLU A 79 -3.21 9.43 11.69
CA GLU A 79 -4.27 8.44 11.50
C GLU A 79 -3.74 7.04 11.24
N TRP A 80 -2.70 6.92 10.39
CA TRP A 80 -2.04 5.65 10.13
C TRP A 80 -1.29 5.12 11.33
N SER A 81 -0.58 5.99 12.08
CA SER A 81 0.08 5.60 13.32
C SER A 81 -0.92 5.02 14.35
N ASP A 82 -2.08 5.66 14.51
CA ASP A 82 -3.15 5.15 15.39
C ASP A 82 -3.71 3.81 14.88
N THR A 83 -3.96 3.68 13.57
CA THR A 83 -4.43 2.42 12.95
C THR A 83 -3.44 1.27 13.23
N ILE A 84 -2.14 1.51 13.05
CA ILE A 84 -1.08 0.52 13.26
C ILE A 84 -1.01 0.11 14.73
N SER A 85 -1.19 1.06 15.66
CA SER A 85 -1.18 0.76 17.10
C SER A 85 -2.29 -0.21 17.54
N LYS A 86 -3.37 -0.31 16.77
CA LYS A 86 -4.51 -1.21 17.01
C LYS A 86 -4.36 -2.57 16.33
N ALA A 87 -3.44 -2.70 15.38
CA ALA A 87 -3.24 -3.91 14.59
C ALA A 87 -2.36 -4.91 15.36
N SER A 88 -2.90 -5.50 16.43
CA SER A 88 -2.12 -6.29 17.38
C SER A 88 -1.61 -7.61 16.81
N ASN A 89 -2.42 -8.31 16.01
CA ASN A 89 -2.05 -9.55 15.32
C ASN A 89 -2.13 -9.43 13.78
N VAL A 90 -2.45 -8.24 13.26
CA VAL A 90 -2.55 -7.95 11.83
C VAL A 90 -1.34 -7.15 11.36
N SER A 91 -0.57 -7.74 10.45
CA SER A 91 0.49 -7.02 9.75
C SER A 91 -0.09 -6.12 8.67
N ILE A 92 0.21 -4.82 8.74
CA ILE A 92 -0.18 -3.86 7.70
C ILE A 92 0.89 -3.84 6.60
N VAL A 93 0.45 -4.06 5.37
CA VAL A 93 1.27 -3.98 4.15
C VAL A 93 0.80 -2.80 3.32
N PHE A 94 1.72 -1.94 2.91
CA PHE A 94 1.38 -0.82 2.03
C PHE A 94 1.75 -1.11 0.58
N GLY A 95 0.79 -1.02 -0.31
CA GLY A 95 1.00 -1.12 -1.74
C GLY A 95 1.43 0.21 -2.32
N LEU A 96 2.55 0.20 -3.04
CA LEU A 96 3.05 1.31 -3.81
C LEU A 96 2.80 1.03 -5.29
N ARG A 97 2.23 2.01 -6.00
CA ARG A 97 2.01 1.98 -7.45
C ARG A 97 2.84 3.09 -8.09
N PRO A 98 4.10 2.83 -8.48
CA PRO A 98 4.96 3.85 -9.09
C PRO A 98 4.48 4.37 -10.45
N GLN A 99 3.46 3.72 -11.03
CA GLN A 99 2.98 3.94 -12.39
C GLN A 99 4.12 3.91 -13.43
N TRP A 100 4.03 4.76 -14.46
CA TRP A 100 5.03 4.92 -15.49
C TRP A 100 6.29 5.62 -14.94
N ILE A 101 7.45 4.99 -15.15
CA ILE A 101 8.75 5.52 -14.72
C ILE A 101 9.35 6.32 -15.88
N GLU A 102 9.16 7.64 -15.88
CA GLU A 102 9.82 8.54 -16.85
C GLU A 102 11.31 8.74 -16.54
N ASN A 103 11.64 8.80 -15.25
CA ASN A 103 13.00 9.00 -14.76
C ASN A 103 13.26 8.10 -13.56
N VAL A 104 14.15 7.11 -13.74
CA VAL A 104 14.49 6.12 -12.72
C VAL A 104 14.98 6.78 -11.44
N GLN A 105 15.86 7.78 -11.52
CA GLN A 105 16.43 8.44 -10.34
C GLN A 105 15.35 9.17 -9.53
N THR A 106 14.44 9.88 -10.21
CA THR A 106 13.33 10.57 -9.57
C THR A 106 12.36 9.58 -8.93
N SER A 107 11.95 8.53 -9.66
CA SER A 107 11.03 7.51 -9.14
C SER A 107 11.62 6.77 -7.94
N LEU A 108 12.92 6.40 -7.97
CA LEU A 108 13.60 5.78 -6.83
C LEU A 108 13.63 6.71 -5.62
N LYS A 109 13.89 8.01 -5.82
CA LYS A 109 13.86 8.99 -4.72
C LYS A 109 12.46 9.11 -4.11
N THR A 110 11.40 9.13 -4.93
CA THR A 110 10.02 9.18 -4.43
C THR A 110 9.66 7.91 -3.66
N ILE A 111 10.01 6.73 -4.17
CA ILE A 111 9.84 5.45 -3.46
C ILE A 111 10.56 5.49 -2.12
N GLN A 112 11.83 5.91 -2.11
CA GLN A 112 12.61 5.99 -0.88
C GLN A 112 11.94 6.90 0.16
N LEU A 113 11.57 8.12 -0.21
CA LEU A 113 10.90 9.06 0.70
C LEU A 113 9.58 8.49 1.23
N LYS A 114 8.81 7.79 0.38
CA LYS A 114 7.57 7.15 0.80
C LYS A 114 7.84 6.02 1.79
N LEU A 115 8.81 5.16 1.51
CA LEU A 115 9.21 4.07 2.42
C LEU A 115 9.72 4.59 3.76
N GLU A 116 10.50 5.67 3.78
CA GLU A 116 10.93 6.34 5.01
C GLU A 116 9.74 6.85 5.83
N GLN A 117 8.74 7.45 5.16
CA GLN A 117 7.51 7.88 5.82
C GLN A 117 6.69 6.71 6.37
N LEU A 118 6.52 5.62 5.61
CA LEU A 118 5.83 4.41 6.06
C LEU A 118 6.53 3.79 7.28
N ALA A 119 7.86 3.72 7.26
CA ALA A 119 8.64 3.21 8.38
C ALA A 119 8.46 4.09 9.63
N SER A 120 8.35 5.41 9.48
CA SER A 120 8.18 6.34 10.61
C SER A 120 6.86 6.18 11.38
N VAL A 121 5.83 5.62 10.75
CA VAL A 121 4.56 5.27 11.41
C VAL A 121 4.48 3.82 11.87
N GLY A 122 5.49 2.99 11.55
CA GLY A 122 5.56 1.59 11.95
C GLY A 122 5.15 0.57 10.89
N ILE A 123 4.88 0.97 9.65
CA ILE A 123 4.65 0.03 8.55
C ILE A 123 5.99 -0.55 8.09
N ARG A 124 6.12 -1.88 8.19
CA ARG A 124 7.37 -2.60 7.86
C ARG A 124 7.31 -3.38 6.55
N TYR A 125 6.11 -3.63 6.06
CA TYR A 125 5.87 -4.44 4.86
C TYR A 125 5.32 -3.55 3.75
N TYR A 126 5.80 -3.77 2.54
CA TYR A 126 5.30 -3.09 1.36
C TYR A 126 5.31 -4.04 0.16
N ILE A 127 4.47 -3.73 -0.82
CA ILE A 127 4.47 -4.37 -2.13
C ILE A 127 4.60 -3.29 -3.20
N LEU A 128 5.31 -3.60 -4.27
CA LEU A 128 5.33 -2.78 -5.47
C LEU A 128 4.36 -3.42 -6.47
N CYS A 129 3.46 -2.61 -7.02
CA CYS A 129 2.38 -3.07 -7.89
C CYS A 129 2.53 -2.47 -9.29
N TRP A 130 2.45 -3.34 -10.29
CA TRP A 130 2.57 -3.00 -11.72
C TRP A 130 1.39 -3.54 -12.55
N ASP A 131 0.36 -4.06 -11.89
CA ASP A 131 -0.92 -4.43 -12.52
C ASP A 131 -1.59 -3.20 -13.13
N ASP A 132 -2.21 -3.39 -14.30
CA ASP A 132 -2.98 -2.41 -15.07
C ASP A 132 -2.32 -1.03 -15.28
N SER A 133 -0.98 -0.96 -15.24
CA SER A 133 -0.25 0.30 -15.47
C SER A 133 -0.34 0.73 -16.95
N PRO A 134 -0.87 1.94 -17.25
CA PRO A 134 -0.87 2.48 -18.61
C PRO A 134 0.57 2.59 -19.12
N GLY A 135 0.94 1.82 -20.15
CA GLY A 135 2.31 1.77 -20.65
C GLY A 135 2.98 0.40 -20.59
N ALA A 136 2.47 -0.55 -19.79
CA ALA A 136 2.97 -1.92 -19.73
C ALA A 136 2.89 -2.66 -21.09
N GLY A 137 2.06 -2.18 -22.02
CA GLY A 137 1.98 -2.62 -23.41
C GLY A 137 2.67 -1.70 -24.43
N THR A 138 3.45 -0.69 -24.02
CA THR A 138 4.13 0.21 -24.96
C THR A 138 5.54 -0.27 -25.32
N ASN A 139 5.92 -0.07 -26.59
CA ASN A 139 7.15 -0.59 -27.20
C ASN A 139 8.46 -0.22 -26.46
N ALA A 140 8.49 0.80 -25.60
CA ALA A 140 9.69 1.21 -24.88
C ALA A 140 10.00 0.30 -23.68
N GLN A 141 8.98 -0.16 -22.94
CA GLN A 141 9.15 -1.04 -21.78
C GLN A 141 9.45 -2.49 -22.22
N MET A 142 8.81 -2.95 -23.30
CA MET A 142 9.15 -4.23 -23.95
C MET A 142 10.59 -4.29 -24.49
N LYS A 143 11.17 -3.15 -24.90
CA LYS A 143 12.56 -3.07 -25.37
C LYS A 143 13.58 -3.16 -24.24
N LEU A 144 13.23 -2.73 -23.02
CA LEU A 144 14.10 -2.79 -21.84
C LEU A 144 13.97 -4.12 -21.06
N GLN A 145 12.95 -4.94 -21.36
CA GLN A 145 12.73 -6.26 -20.78
C GLN A 145 13.35 -7.42 -21.60
N ARG A 146 14.17 -7.11 -22.62
CA ARG A 146 14.98 -8.07 -23.37
C ARG A 146 16.45 -7.88 -23.03
#